data_AF-A0A430FBS8-F1
#
_entry.id   AF-A0A430FBS8-F1
#
_cell.length_a   1.000
_cell.length_b   1.000
_cell.length_c   1.000
_cell.angle_alpha   90.00
_cell.angle_beta   90.00
_cell.angle_gamma   90.00
#
_symmetry.space_group_name_H-M   'P 1'
#
loop_
_entity.id
_entity.type
_entity.pdbx_description
1 polymer ?
#
loop_
_entity_poly.entity_id
_entity_poly.type
_entity_poly.pdbx_seq_one_letter_code
_entity_poly.pdbx_strand_id
1 'polypeptide(L)'
;MTTIHHMPTGPRPLNQLAAEVIGYITAYWQECSNGHNYLAINHDGRTARDMAYDYMTERYEDYLSTIDDEQGEGTLDELASQSPVPVDGGAAPIEQAMAAFDAMFDHLWPVAK
;
A
#
# COMPACT_ATOMS: atom_id res chain seq x y z
N MET A 1 -1.66 14.97 14.70
CA MET A 1 -0.42 14.26 15.04
C MET A 1 -0.30 13.15 14.01
N THR A 2 0.56 13.34 13.01
CA THR A 2 0.73 12.37 11.92
C THR A 2 1.62 11.25 12.44
N THR A 3 1.03 10.12 12.80
CA THR A 3 1.82 8.92 13.11
C THR A 3 2.34 8.39 11.78
N ILE A 4 3.55 8.81 11.41
CA ILE A 4 4.35 8.10 10.44
C ILE A 4 4.64 6.75 11.11
N HIS A 5 4.00 5.68 10.62
CA HIS A 5 4.33 4.33 11.05
C HIS A 5 5.74 4.03 10.57
N HIS A 6 6.70 4.30 11.44
CA HIS A 6 8.10 3.95 11.24
C HIS A 6 8.18 2.44 10.98
N MET A 7 8.46 2.06 9.73
CA MET A 7 8.77 0.68 9.37
C MET A 7 10.15 0.30 9.95
N PRO A 8 10.37 -0.99 10.28
CA PRO A 8 11.56 -1.42 11.00
C PRO A 8 12.80 -1.36 10.10
N THR A 9 13.91 -0.84 10.63
CA THR A 9 15.26 -0.82 10.03
C THR A 9 15.95 -2.21 10.01
N GLY A 10 15.16 -3.28 9.80
CA GLY A 10 15.63 -4.65 9.69
C GLY A 10 16.08 -5.02 8.27
N PRO A 11 16.65 -6.21 8.06
CA PRO A 11 16.93 -6.71 6.71
C PRO A 11 15.66 -6.71 5.87
N ARG A 12 15.75 -6.21 4.63
CA ARG A 12 14.61 -6.13 3.68
C ARG A 12 14.01 -7.54 3.48
N PRO A 13 12.69 -7.72 3.67
CA PRO A 13 12.06 -9.01 3.44
C PRO A 13 12.11 -9.39 1.96
N LEU A 14 12.17 -10.69 1.68
CA LEU A 14 12.25 -11.27 0.32
C LEU A 14 11.04 -10.92 -0.57
N ASN A 15 9.97 -10.37 0.01
CA ASN A 15 8.81 -9.81 -0.67
C ASN A 15 8.33 -8.58 0.12
N GLN A 16 9.08 -7.48 -0.01
CA GLN A 16 8.81 -6.20 0.64
C GLN A 16 7.43 -5.66 0.25
N LEU A 17 7.07 -5.69 -1.04
CA LEU A 17 5.77 -5.20 -1.51
C LEU A 17 4.59 -5.90 -0.81
N ALA A 18 4.63 -7.22 -0.66
CA ALA A 18 3.59 -7.94 0.08
C ALA A 18 3.55 -7.54 1.56
N ALA A 19 4.72 -7.35 2.19
CA ALA A 19 4.78 -6.92 3.59
C ALA A 19 4.18 -5.52 3.79
N GLU A 20 4.46 -4.58 2.89
CA GLU A 20 3.90 -3.22 2.88
C GLU A 20 2.37 -3.26 2.77
N VAL A 21 1.85 -3.98 1.77
CA VAL A 21 0.40 -4.10 1.56
C VAL A 21 -0.32 -4.77 2.74
N ILE A 22 0.26 -5.84 3.32
CA ILE A 22 -0.27 -6.45 4.56
C ILE A 22 -0.26 -5.43 5.72
N GLY A 23 0.77 -4.60 5.80
CA GLY A 23 0.88 -3.51 6.77
C GLY A 23 -0.28 -2.53 6.64
N TYR A 24 -0.59 -2.07 5.43
CA TYR A 24 -1.73 -1.17 5.20
C TYR A 24 -3.08 -1.81 5.55
N ILE A 25 -3.32 -3.06 5.13
CA ILE A 25 -4.53 -3.80 5.49
C ILE A 25 -4.67 -3.93 7.01
N THR A 26 -3.58 -4.25 7.70
CA THR A 26 -3.57 -4.38 9.16
C THR A 26 -3.83 -3.04 9.84
N ALA A 27 -3.20 -1.97 9.35
CA ALA A 27 -3.38 -0.62 9.88
C ALA A 27 -4.82 -0.12 9.72
N TYR A 28 -5.47 -0.41 8.58
CA TYR A 28 -6.89 -0.14 8.37
C TYR A 28 -7.77 -0.76 9.47
N TRP A 29 -7.54 -2.04 9.79
CA TRP A 29 -8.32 -2.72 10.84
C TRP A 29 -8.02 -2.17 12.25
N GLN A 30 -6.78 -1.73 12.50
CA GLN A 30 -6.43 -1.06 13.74
C GLN A 30 -7.18 0.26 13.90
N GLU A 31 -7.24 1.08 12.84
CA GLU A 31 -8.07 2.29 12.82
C GLU A 31 -9.55 1.97 13.07
N CYS A 32 -10.09 0.95 12.40
CA CYS A 32 -11.46 0.49 12.66
C CYS A 32 -11.67 0.14 14.14
N SER A 33 -10.74 -0.61 14.75
CA SER A 33 -10.81 -0.99 16.17
C SER A 33 -10.75 0.20 17.12
N ASN A 34 -10.11 1.29 16.71
CA ASN A 34 -10.03 2.56 17.43
C ASN A 34 -11.27 3.45 17.22
N GLY A 35 -12.27 3.00 16.46
CA GLY A 35 -13.48 3.77 16.15
C GLY A 35 -13.32 4.71 14.94
N HIS A 36 -12.31 4.48 14.11
CA HIS A 36 -11.90 5.35 13.00
C HIS A 36 -12.13 4.72 11.61
N ASN A 37 -13.14 3.86 11.45
CA ASN A 37 -13.30 2.92 10.32
C ASN A 37 -12.67 3.31 8.97
N TYR A 38 -13.04 4.45 8.39
CA TYR A 38 -12.17 5.22 7.48
C TYR A 38 -12.68 6.67 7.56
N LEU A 39 -12.59 7.15 8.80
CA LEU A 39 -12.73 8.52 9.27
C LEU A 39 -14.02 9.29 8.88
N ALA A 40 -15.14 8.56 8.87
CA ALA A 40 -16.44 8.97 9.42
C ALA A 40 -17.32 9.97 8.61
N ILE A 41 -17.41 9.82 7.28
CA ILE A 41 -18.59 10.25 6.50
C ILE A 41 -19.17 9.03 5.79
N ASN A 42 -20.50 8.90 5.82
CA ASN A 42 -21.32 7.79 5.34
C ASN A 42 -20.73 6.99 4.13
N HIS A 43 -20.46 5.69 4.32
CA HIS A 43 -19.85 4.79 3.33
C HIS A 43 -20.87 3.82 2.70
N ASP A 44 -22.07 4.32 2.39
CA ASP A 44 -23.15 3.48 1.87
C ASP A 44 -22.73 2.75 0.58
N GLY A 45 -22.91 1.42 0.57
CA GLY A 45 -22.59 0.57 -0.57
C GLY A 45 -21.13 0.16 -0.70
N ARG A 46 -20.24 0.52 0.23
CA ARG A 46 -18.82 0.16 0.20
C ARG A 46 -18.49 -1.01 1.11
N THR A 47 -17.66 -1.92 0.63
CA THR A 47 -17.15 -3.06 1.42
C THR A 47 -15.95 -2.66 2.28
N ALA A 48 -15.62 -3.48 3.29
CA ALA A 48 -14.39 -3.30 4.09
C ALA A 48 -13.13 -3.31 3.22
N ARG A 49 -13.14 -4.11 2.15
CA ARG A 49 -12.07 -4.14 1.16
C ARG A 49 -11.94 -2.81 0.43
N ASP A 50 -13.04 -2.23 -0.03
CA ASP A 50 -13.01 -0.95 -0.73
C ASP A 50 -12.48 0.17 0.17
N MET A 51 -12.86 0.17 1.45
CA MET A 51 -12.36 1.16 2.41
C MET A 51 -10.88 0.95 2.75
N ALA A 52 -10.43 -0.30 2.85
CA ALA A 52 -9.01 -0.62 3.07
C ALA A 52 -8.15 -0.25 1.86
N TYR A 53 -8.67 -0.42 0.65
CA TYR A 53 -8.01 -0.02 -0.59
C TYR A 53 -7.82 1.50 -0.65
N ASP A 54 -8.87 2.28 -0.41
CA ASP A 54 -8.73 3.75 -0.34
C ASP A 54 -7.73 4.19 0.72
N TYR A 55 -7.79 3.59 1.92
CA TYR A 55 -6.83 3.86 2.98
C TYR A 55 -5.38 3.59 2.52
N MET A 56 -5.17 2.51 1.77
CA MET A 56 -3.87 2.18 1.18
C MET A 56 -3.45 3.25 0.18
N THR A 57 -4.32 3.62 -0.77
CA THR A 57 -4.05 4.63 -1.81
C THR A 57 -3.66 5.98 -1.24
N GLU A 58 -4.42 6.50 -0.28
CA GLU A 58 -4.11 7.77 0.36
C GLU A 58 -2.73 7.77 1.06
N ARG A 59 -2.23 6.61 1.48
CA ARG A 59 -0.98 6.51 2.25
C ARG A 59 0.21 6.08 1.43
N TYR A 60 0.03 5.23 0.41
CA TYR A 60 1.15 4.79 -0.41
C TYR A 60 1.60 5.92 -1.36
N GLU A 61 0.72 6.82 -1.82
CA GLU A 61 1.13 7.91 -2.72
C GLU A 61 2.14 8.84 -2.04
N ASP A 62 1.81 9.28 -0.82
CA ASP A 62 2.72 10.10 0.00
C ASP A 62 4.02 9.35 0.30
N TYR A 63 3.93 8.06 0.66
CA TYR A 63 5.10 7.21 0.92
C TYR A 63 6.03 7.08 -0.29
N LEU A 64 5.48 6.74 -1.46
CA LEU A 64 6.26 6.53 -2.68
C LEU A 64 6.90 7.83 -3.18
N SER A 65 6.34 8.99 -2.84
CA SER A 65 6.91 10.28 -3.24
C SER A 65 8.27 10.60 -2.59
N THR A 66 8.58 9.98 -1.45
CA THR A 66 9.84 10.22 -0.70
C THR A 66 10.69 8.96 -0.52
N ILE A 67 10.21 7.79 -0.92
CA ILE A 67 10.84 6.51 -0.55
C ILE A 67 12.28 6.35 -1.07
N ASP A 68 12.59 6.82 -2.28
CA ASP A 68 13.95 6.70 -2.83
C ASP A 68 14.94 7.60 -2.06
N ASP A 69 14.49 8.75 -1.57
CA ASP A 69 15.31 9.63 -0.72
C ASP A 69 15.53 9.01 0.67
N GLU A 70 14.54 8.29 1.20
CA GLU A 70 14.55 7.72 2.56
C GLU A 70 15.24 6.36 2.65
N GLN A 71 15.04 5.50 1.64
CA GLN A 71 15.49 4.10 1.63
C GLN A 71 16.61 3.82 0.62
N GLY A 72 16.84 4.74 -0.32
CA GLY A 72 17.89 4.69 -1.31
C GLY A 72 17.36 4.59 -2.74
N GLU A 73 18.14 5.11 -3.69
CA GLU A 73 17.83 5.10 -5.11
C GLU A 73 17.53 3.68 -5.62
N GLY A 74 16.45 3.55 -6.41
CA GLY A 74 16.01 2.28 -7.00
C GLY A 74 15.06 1.46 -6.13
N THR A 75 14.60 2.00 -4.99
CA THR A 75 13.61 1.31 -4.14
C THR A 75 12.25 1.24 -4.84
N LEU A 76 11.86 2.27 -5.59
CA LEU A 76 10.66 2.23 -6.44
C LEU A 76 10.70 1.08 -7.46
N ASP A 77 11.82 0.92 -8.16
CA ASP A 77 12.01 -0.15 -9.14
C ASP A 77 11.99 -1.53 -8.48
N GLU A 78 12.59 -1.67 -7.30
CA GLU A 78 12.55 -2.90 -6.52
C GLU A 78 11.11 -3.27 -6.15
N LEU A 79 10.32 -2.32 -5.67
CA LEU A 79 8.90 -2.54 -5.35
C LEU A 79 8.10 -2.93 -6.60
N ALA A 80 8.26 -2.21 -7.70
CA ALA A 80 7.60 -2.51 -8.97
C ALA A 80 7.93 -3.94 -9.47
N SER A 81 9.18 -4.38 -9.31
CA SER A 81 9.64 -5.72 -9.72
C SER A 81 8.98 -6.88 -8.95
N GLN A 82 8.41 -6.60 -7.78
CA GLN A 82 7.76 -7.61 -6.93
C GLN A 82 6.26 -7.75 -7.21
N SER A 83 5.73 -7.00 -8.18
CA SER A 83 4.32 -7.09 -8.58
C SER A 83 3.92 -8.51 -8.97
N PRO A 84 2.73 -9.01 -8.55
CA PRO A 84 2.25 -10.33 -8.93
C PRO A 84 1.75 -10.39 -10.39
N VAL A 85 1.57 -9.24 -11.05
CA VAL A 85 1.23 -9.12 -12.47
C VAL A 85 2.18 -8.15 -13.17
N PRO A 86 2.44 -8.29 -14.48
CA PRO A 86 3.29 -7.35 -15.21
C PRO A 86 2.79 -5.90 -15.09
N VAL A 87 3.68 -4.98 -14.74
CA VAL A 87 3.43 -3.53 -14.77
C VAL A 87 3.91 -2.93 -16.09
N ASP A 88 3.32 -1.80 -16.50
CA ASP A 88 3.73 -1.10 -17.73
C ASP A 88 5.08 -0.39 -17.55
N GLY A 89 6.12 -0.93 -18.16
CA GLY A 89 7.48 -0.35 -18.12
C GLY A 89 7.63 0.99 -18.84
N GLY A 90 6.60 1.47 -19.55
CA GLY A 90 6.57 2.81 -20.15
C GLY A 90 6.12 3.93 -19.20
N ALA A 91 5.55 3.58 -18.04
CA ALA A 91 5.07 4.53 -17.04
C ALA A 91 6.23 5.11 -16.20
N ALA A 92 6.00 6.22 -15.50
CA ALA A 92 6.99 6.76 -14.57
C ALA A 92 7.27 5.76 -13.41
N PRO A 93 8.48 5.73 -12.81
CA PRO A 93 8.80 4.75 -11.75
C PRO A 93 7.81 4.74 -10.60
N ILE A 94 7.34 5.93 -10.17
CA ILE A 94 6.29 6.05 -9.15
C ILE A 94 4.98 5.41 -9.59
N GLU A 95 4.55 5.62 -10.85
CA GLU A 95 3.32 5.03 -11.40
C GLU A 95 3.44 3.50 -11.50
N GLN A 96 4.63 2.99 -11.84
CA GLN A 96 4.89 1.54 -11.85
C GLN A 96 4.79 0.93 -10.45
N ALA A 97 5.35 1.62 -9.44
CA ALA A 97 5.25 1.19 -8.05
C ALA A 97 3.80 1.23 -7.55
N MET A 98 3.04 2.29 -7.86
CA MET A 98 1.61 2.39 -7.51
C MET A 98 0.82 1.22 -8.11
N ALA A 99 1.03 0.91 -9.40
CA ALA A 99 0.38 -0.22 -10.06
C ALA A 99 0.74 -1.57 -9.42
N ALA A 100 1.98 -1.71 -8.93
CA ALA A 100 2.41 -2.91 -8.20
C ALA A 100 1.71 -3.04 -6.84
N PHE A 101 1.52 -1.94 -6.10
CA PHE A 101 0.74 -1.90 -4.87
C PHE A 101 -0.71 -2.35 -5.10
N ASP A 102 -1.37 -1.81 -6.12
CA ASP A 102 -2.73 -2.18 -6.51
C ASP A 102 -2.84 -3.67 -6.84
N ALA A 103 -1.93 -4.15 -7.71
CA ALA A 103 -1.87 -5.56 -8.10
C ALA A 103 -1.65 -6.49 -6.91
N MET A 104 -0.77 -6.10 -5.98
CA MET A 104 -0.50 -6.88 -4.77
C MET A 104 -1.69 -6.88 -3.81
N PHE A 105 -2.39 -5.76 -3.66
CA PHE A 105 -3.62 -5.70 -2.87
C PHE A 105 -4.70 -6.64 -3.43
N ASP A 106 -4.92 -6.60 -4.75
CA ASP A 106 -5.86 -7.49 -5.43
C ASP A 106 -5.47 -8.97 -5.29
N HIS A 107 -4.17 -9.26 -5.36
CA HIS A 107 -3.64 -10.61 -5.19
C HIS A 107 -3.85 -11.16 -3.77
N LEU A 108 -3.61 -10.33 -2.74
CA LEU A 108 -3.72 -10.73 -1.33
C LEU A 108 -5.17 -10.74 -0.83
N TRP A 109 -6.03 -9.86 -1.35
CA TRP A 109 -7.42 -9.75 -0.95
C TRP A 109 -8.34 -9.68 -2.18
N PRO A 110 -8.60 -10.82 -2.84
CA PRO A 110 -9.45 -10.84 -4.03
C PRO A 110 -10.92 -10.53 -3.71
N VAL A 111 -11.63 -9.93 -4.66
CA VAL A 111 -13.09 -9.78 -4.59
C VAL A 111 -13.72 -11.18 -4.74
N ALA A 112 -14.54 -11.58 -3.77
CA ALA A 112 -15.29 -12.84 -3.86
C ALA A 112 -16.25 -12.77 -5.06
N LYS A 113 -16.22 -13.78 -5.92
CA LYS A 113 -17.12 -13.93 -7.07
C LYS A 113 -18.49 -14.44 -6.67
#